data_AF-A0A963Q368-F1
#
_entry.id   AF-A0A963Q368-F1
#
_cell.length_a   1.000
_cell.length_b   1.000
_cell.length_c   1.000
_cell.angle_alpha   90.00
_cell.angle_beta   90.00
_cell.angle_gamma   90.00
#
_symmetry.space_group_name_H-M   'P 1'
#
loop_
_entity.id
_entity.type
_entity.pdbx_description
1 polymer ?
#
loop_
_entity_poly.entity_id
_entity_poly.type
_entity_poly.pdbx_seq_one_letter_code
_entity_poly.pdbx_strand_id
1 'polypeptide(L)' 'MSGNTLGNLFAVTNFGESHGPAIGCVIDGCPPGMALSEADIQPELDRRRPGTSKFVTQRSEADQVEILSGVYEG' A
#
# COMPACT_ATOMS: atom_id res chain seq x y z
N MET A 1 -10.14 19.09 0.54
CA MET A 1 -10.52 17.77 -0.03
C MET A 1 -10.80 16.84 1.12
N SER A 2 -12.07 16.50 1.36
CA SER A 2 -12.51 15.72 2.53
C SER A 2 -13.01 14.36 2.05
N GLY A 3 -12.32 13.29 2.45
CA GLY A 3 -12.68 11.91 2.09
C GLY A 3 -11.49 10.99 1.82
N ASN A 4 -10.35 11.16 2.49
CA ASN A 4 -9.20 10.26 2.34
C ASN A 4 -9.23 9.07 3.31
N THR A 5 -10.20 9.03 4.23
CA THR A 5 -10.40 7.94 5.18
C THR A 5 -11.63 7.10 4.78
N LEU A 6 -11.46 5.79 4.73
CA LEU A 6 -12.51 4.81 4.52
C LEU A 6 -12.60 3.87 5.73
N GLY A 7 -13.81 3.69 6.29
CA GLY A 7 -14.06 2.76 7.40
C GLY A 7 -14.24 3.45 8.76
N ASN A 8 -14.61 2.66 9.77
CA ASN A 8 -14.91 3.13 11.13
C ASN A 8 -14.07 2.41 12.19
N LEU A 9 -14.23 1.08 12.32
CA LEU A 9 -13.45 0.26 13.26
C LEU A 9 -12.14 -0.22 12.64
N PHE A 10 -12.20 -0.65 11.39
CA PHE A 10 -11.05 -0.85 10.52
C PHE A 10 -11.06 0.30 9.53
N ALA A 11 -10.09 1.22 9.65
CA ALA A 11 -10.08 2.46 8.89
C ALA A 11 -8.78 2.58 8.10
N VAL A 12 -8.88 3.02 6.85
CA VAL A 12 -7.74 3.24 5.96
C VAL A 12 -7.73 4.71 5.57
N THR A 13 -6.66 5.41 5.91
CA THR A 13 -6.45 6.83 5.60
C THR A 13 -5.29 6.98 4.63
N ASN A 14 -5.57 7.41 3.40
CA ASN A 14 -4.55 7.56 2.36
C ASN A 14 -3.91 8.96 2.37
N PHE A 15 -2.67 9.04 1.91
CA PHE A 15 -1.93 10.29 1.70
C PHE A 15 -0.93 10.17 0.53
N GLY A 16 -0.43 11.32 0.08
CA GLY A 16 0.56 11.40 -0.99
C GLY A 16 -0.05 11.71 -2.35
N GLU A 17 0.83 11.96 -3.32
CA GLU A 17 0.49 12.35 -4.68
C GLU A 17 1.31 11.52 -5.67
N SER A 18 0.79 11.31 -6.89
CA SER A 18 1.47 10.50 -7.93
C SER A 18 2.81 11.07 -8.40
N HIS A 19 3.04 12.37 -8.22
CA HIS A 19 4.31 13.03 -8.52
C HIS A 19 5.07 13.40 -7.24
N GLY A 20 4.54 13.02 -6.08
CA GLY A 20 5.16 13.22 -4.79
C GLY A 20 6.28 12.19 -4.54
N PRO A 21 7.03 12.36 -3.44
CA PRO A 21 8.11 11.44 -3.09
C PRO A 21 7.61 10.04 -2.71
N ALA A 22 6.37 9.92 -2.25
CA ALA A 22 5.73 8.65 -1.90
C ALA A 22 4.20 8.79 -1.92
N ILE A 23 3.52 7.65 -2.10
CA ILE A 23 2.11 7.44 -1.80
C ILE A 23 2.04 6.44 -0.65
N GLY A 24 1.15 6.68 0.31
CA GLY A 24 1.03 5.82 1.47
C GLY A 24 -0.36 5.82 2.08
N CYS A 25 -0.53 4.98 3.09
CA CYS A 25 -1.73 4.94 3.89
C CYS A 25 -1.43 4.60 5.35
N VAL A 26 -2.33 4.99 6.23
CA VAL A 26 -2.39 4.57 7.63
C VAL A 26 -3.58 3.64 7.77
N ILE A 27 -3.36 2.48 8.39
CA ILE A 27 -4.40 1.48 8.65
C ILE A 27 -4.59 1.37 10.17
N ASP A 28 -5.79 1.68 10.62
CA ASP A 28 -6.20 1.61 12.02
C ASP A 28 -7.14 0.43 12.26
N GLY A 29 -7.10 -0.12 13.47
CA GLY A 29 -8.02 -1.19 13.91
C GLY A 29 -7.58 -2.62 13.59
N CYS A 30 -6.33 -2.82 13.18
CA CYS A 30 -5.75 -4.17 13.08
C CYS A 30 -5.61 -4.80 14.48
N PRO A 31 -6.14 -6.02 14.70
CA PRO A 31 -5.91 -6.73 15.95
C PRO A 31 -4.43 -7.13 16.09
N PRO A 32 -3.86 -7.15 17.31
CA PRO A 32 -2.50 -7.58 17.54
C PRO A 32 -2.34 -9.11 17.33
N GLY A 33 -1.12 -9.55 17.04
CA GLY A 33 -0.78 -10.97 16.87
C GLY A 33 -1.08 -11.56 15.49
N MET A 34 -1.41 -10.70 14.52
CA MET A 34 -1.47 -11.08 13.11
C MET A 34 -0.08 -10.97 12.49
N ALA A 35 0.43 -12.07 11.95
CA ALA A 35 1.67 -12.04 11.17
C ALA A 35 1.45 -11.23 9.90
N LEU A 36 2.31 -10.24 9.67
CA LEU A 36 2.25 -9.35 8.51
C LEU A 36 3.65 -8.90 8.12
N SER A 37 3.95 -8.99 6.82
CA SER A 37 5.20 -8.54 6.23
C SER A 37 4.95 -7.89 4.87
N GLU A 38 5.95 -7.18 4.35
CA GLU A 38 5.93 -6.61 2.99
C GLU A 38 5.67 -7.68 1.92
N ALA A 39 6.14 -8.91 2.15
CA ALA A 39 5.96 -10.04 1.23
C ALA A 39 4.49 -10.46 1.07
N ASP A 40 3.63 -10.13 2.04
CA ASP A 40 2.19 -10.40 1.96
C ASP A 40 1.46 -9.37 1.08
N ILE A 41 2.03 -8.17 0.92
CA ILE A 41 1.40 -7.04 0.21
C ILE A 41 1.99 -6.88 -1.20
N GLN A 42 3.29 -7.09 -1.37
CA GLN A 42 4.01 -6.89 -2.63
C GLN A 42 3.39 -7.65 -3.82
N PRO A 43 2.93 -8.92 -3.70
CA PRO A 43 2.29 -9.63 -4.82
C PRO A 43 1.01 -8.97 -5.31
N GLU A 44 0.23 -8.34 -4.41
CA GLU A 44 -0.99 -7.62 -4.75
C GLU A 44 -0.69 -6.28 -5.44
N LEU A 45 0.40 -5.60 -5.07
CA LEU A 45 0.91 -4.44 -5.78
C LEU A 45 1.42 -4.81 -7.18
N ASP A 46 2.22 -5.87 -7.27
CA ASP A 46 2.75 -6.39 -8.54
C ASP A 46 1.63 -6.78 -9.51
N ARG A 47 0.54 -7.37 -9.00
CA ARG A 47 -0.65 -7.71 -9.79
C ARG A 47 -1.37 -6.49 -10.35
N ARG A 48 -1.36 -5.36 -9.62
CA ARG A 48 -1.98 -4.09 -10.07
C ARG A 48 -1.12 -3.34 -11.07
N ARG A 49 0.18 -3.64 -11.15
CA ARG A 49 1.13 -2.91 -11.98
C ARG A 49 0.76 -2.99 -13.47
N PRO A 50 0.55 -1.86 -14.15
CA PRO A 50 0.30 -1.84 -15.59
C PRO A 50 1.59 -2.24 -16.33
N GLY A 51 1.60 -3.36 -17.06
CA GLY A 51 2.83 -3.81 -17.74
C GLY A 51 2.90 -5.29 -18.15
N THR A 52 1.90 -6.11 -17.80
CA THR A 52 1.84 -7.52 -18.20
C THR A 52 1.48 -7.73 -19.68
N SER A 53 1.18 -6.66 -20.42
CA SER A 53 0.76 -6.69 -21.81
C SER A 53 1.63 -5.78 -22.68
N LYS A 54 1.90 -6.21 -23.92
CA LYS A 54 2.73 -5.54 -24.93
C LYS A 54 2.24 -4.13 -25.33
N PHE A 55 1.09 -3.70 -24.82
CA PHE A 55 0.42 -2.44 -25.18
C PHE A 55 0.49 -1.36 -24.10
N VAL A 56 1.19 -1.59 -22.99
CA VAL A 56 1.28 -0.65 -21.86
C VAL A 56 2.66 0.01 -21.81
N THR A 57 2.74 1.23 -21.28
CA THR A 57 3.98 2.01 -21.15
C THR A 57 5.06 1.24 -20.40
N GLN A 58 6.31 1.27 -20.89
CA GLN A 58 7.48 0.60 -20.28
C GLN A 58 7.95 1.20 -18.94
N ARG A 59 7.17 2.10 -18.32
CA ARG A 59 7.53 2.66 -17.01
C ARG A 59 7.40 1.58 -15.94
N SER A 60 8.54 1.03 -15.55
CA SER A 60 8.67 0.13 -14.41
C SER A 60 9.08 0.97 -13.19
N GLU A 61 8.13 1.69 -12.60
CA GLU A 61 8.34 2.32 -11.28
C GLU A 61 8.24 1.21 -10.25
N ALA A 62 9.36 0.86 -9.61
CA ALA A 62 9.43 -0.24 -8.65
C ALA A 62 8.61 0.12 -7.42
N ASP A 63 7.31 -0.12 -7.50
CA ASP A 63 6.35 0.07 -6.42
C ASP A 63 6.67 -0.95 -5.32
N GLN A 64 7.60 -0.58 -4.45
CA GLN A 64 7.99 -1.37 -3.28
C GLN A 64 7.15 -0.90 -2.09
N VAL A 65 6.53 -1.85 -1.40
CA VAL A 65 5.87 -1.57 -0.12
C VAL A 65 6.88 -1.55 1.01
N GLU A 66 6.68 -0.66 1.97
CA GLU A 66 7.44 -0.58 3.22
C GLU A 66 6.46 -0.40 4.38
N ILE A 67 6.59 -1.22 5.43
CA ILE A 67 5.79 -1.10 6.65
C ILE A 67 6.58 -0.28 7.67
N LEU A 68 6.17 0.97 7.89
CA LEU A 68 6.88 1.90 8.79
C LEU A 68 6.54 1.70 10.28
N SER A 69 5.40 1.07 10.60
CA SER A 69 4.92 0.90 11.97
C SER A 69 3.84 -0.18 12.10
N GLY A 70 3.54 -0.59 13.33
CA GLY A 70 2.43 -1.50 13.64
C GLY A 70 2.77 -3.00 13.57
N VAL A 71 3.95 -3.35 13.09
CA VAL A 71 4.50 -4.72 13.08
C VAL A 71 5.73 -4.78 13.97
N TYR A 72 5.83 -5.84 14.76
CA TYR A 72 7.00 -6.14 15.59
C TYR A 72 7.21 -7.65 15.58
N GLU A 73 8.41 -8.11 15.21
CA GLU A 73 8.77 -9.53 15.13
C GLU A 73 7.88 -10.41 14.23
N GLY A 74 7.21 -9.80 13.23
CA GLY A 74 6.62 -10.47 12.06
C GLY A 74 5.76 -11.69 12.35
#